data_AF-A0A1T4ZUX4-F1
#
_entry.id   AF-A0A1T4ZUX4-F1
#
_cell.length_a   1.000
_cell.length_b   1.000
_cell.length_c   1.000
_cell.angle_alpha   90.00
_cell.angle_beta   90.00
_cell.angle_gamma   90.00
#
_symmetry.space_group_name_H-M   'P 1'
#
loop_
_entity.id
_entity.type
_entity.pdbx_description
1 polymer ?
#
loop_
_entity_poly.entity_id
_entity_poly.type
_entity_poly.pdbx_seq_one_letter_code
_entity_poly.pdbx_strand_id
1 'polypeptide(L)'
;MFQDLKNYVNEYLYNKEVLGVSPSLEEFKRLLTMSIIKECNSGIEVYEGYSPREITLMLYSPFESDCPVQLNKLSSEEYAMIPIFRQVKRLMEVIEEKKELKLTAKGNLPVKIVKELYSLGISDDFIEAGIYKLAKEQDSKRVRIVRILAHSAGLIKKRKGVLSLTVEGVRNLKDDSLLLKTLIGAFCRKIDWEILDFMNIYGDIIRIEVAFSIVLLARYGTEKRIEQFYAVKNYNAFPLYFESPVSEDTLCWDYNNSYRERIIKGFMKHFGLIEFEPREKMCDSIYLQKTAIFDKLFRIIPPKQ
;
A
#
# COMPACT_ATOMS: atom_id res chain seq x y z
N MET A 1 -19.04 16.93 -13.88
CA MET A 1 -17.69 17.34 -14.29
C MET A 1 -17.78 18.56 -15.21
N PHE A 2 -18.02 18.43 -16.53
CA PHE A 2 -18.08 19.60 -17.43
C PHE A 2 -19.37 20.45 -17.37
N GLN A 3 -20.45 19.93 -16.79
CA GLN A 3 -21.75 20.60 -16.84
C GLN A 3 -21.82 21.82 -15.89
N ASP A 4 -21.26 21.74 -14.69
CA ASP A 4 -21.25 22.86 -13.74
C ASP A 4 -20.31 23.98 -14.18
N LEU A 5 -19.17 23.61 -14.79
CA LEU A 5 -18.27 24.56 -15.44
C LEU A 5 -18.96 25.28 -16.59
N LYS A 6 -19.67 24.54 -17.44
CA LYS A 6 -20.44 25.09 -18.55
C LYS A 6 -21.51 26.05 -18.05
N ASN A 7 -22.22 25.70 -16.98
CA ASN A 7 -23.24 26.55 -16.36
C ASN A 7 -22.63 27.85 -15.79
N TYR A 8 -21.53 27.76 -15.04
CA TYR A 8 -20.85 28.92 -14.46
C TYR A 8 -20.26 29.87 -15.53
N VAL A 9 -19.65 29.31 -16.57
CA VAL A 9 -19.13 30.09 -17.70
C VAL A 9 -20.28 30.76 -18.45
N ASN A 10 -21.39 30.07 -18.67
CA ASN A 10 -22.57 30.63 -19.32
C ASN A 10 -23.19 31.78 -18.50
N GLU A 11 -23.28 31.64 -17.17
CA GLU A 11 -23.76 32.71 -16.28
C GLU A 11 -22.84 33.93 -16.30
N TYR A 12 -21.53 33.73 -16.27
CA TYR A 12 -20.55 34.82 -16.38
C TYR A 12 -20.65 35.56 -17.72
N LEU A 13 -20.75 34.82 -18.83
CA LEU A 13 -20.90 35.39 -20.17
C LEU A 13 -22.21 36.19 -20.29
N TYR A 14 -23.32 35.63 -19.78
CA TYR A 14 -24.62 36.30 -19.73
C TYR A 14 -24.55 37.62 -18.95
N ASN A 15 -23.95 37.62 -17.76
CA ASN A 15 -23.81 38.83 -16.94
C ASN A 15 -22.97 39.92 -17.62
N LYS A 16 -21.93 39.53 -18.36
CA LYS A 16 -21.09 40.46 -19.14
C LYS A 16 -21.84 41.04 -20.35
N GLU A 17 -22.63 40.22 -21.03
CA GLU A 17 -23.49 40.61 -22.15
C GLU A 17 -24.59 41.60 -21.71
N VAL A 18 -25.23 41.36 -20.56
CA VAL A 18 -26.20 42.28 -19.95
C VAL A 18 -25.58 43.66 -19.64
N LEU A 19 -24.29 43.71 -19.33
CA LEU A 19 -23.56 44.95 -19.07
C LEU A 19 -22.97 45.60 -20.33
N GLY A 20 -23.16 45.01 -21.51
CA GLY A 20 -22.62 45.51 -22.79
C GLY A 20 -21.09 45.41 -22.90
N VAL A 21 -20.45 44.55 -22.08
CA VAL A 21 -19.00 44.40 -22.03
C VAL A 21 -18.62 43.00 -22.54
N SER A 22 -17.73 42.92 -23.52
CA SER A 22 -17.17 41.64 -23.96
C SER A 22 -16.05 41.18 -23.00
N PRO A 23 -16.00 39.90 -22.59
CA PRO A 23 -14.88 39.39 -21.79
C PRO A 23 -13.58 39.43 -22.59
N SER A 24 -12.51 39.90 -21.95
CA SER A 24 -11.17 39.79 -22.53
C SER A 24 -10.68 38.33 -22.53
N LEU A 25 -9.75 38.01 -23.43
CA LEU A 25 -9.07 36.71 -23.45
C LEU A 25 -8.38 36.39 -22.12
N GLU A 26 -7.89 37.41 -21.42
CA GLU A 26 -7.21 37.28 -20.13
C GLU A 26 -8.19 36.95 -19.00
N GLU A 27 -9.37 37.60 -18.97
CA GLU A 27 -10.46 37.25 -18.05
C GLU A 27 -10.94 35.81 -18.29
N PHE A 28 -11.10 35.40 -19.55
CA PHE A 28 -11.51 34.03 -19.89
C PHE A 28 -10.49 32.98 -19.44
N LYS A 29 -9.18 33.22 -19.69
CA LYS A 29 -8.11 32.37 -19.19
C LYS A 29 -8.14 32.27 -17.67
N ARG A 30 -8.31 33.40 -16.97
CA ARG A 30 -8.38 33.43 -15.50
C ARG A 30 -9.55 32.60 -14.97
N LEU A 31 -10.74 32.70 -15.58
CA LEU A 31 -11.91 31.92 -15.20
C LEU A 31 -11.68 30.43 -15.38
N LEU A 32 -11.17 30.01 -16.54
CA LEU A 32 -10.83 28.61 -16.79
C LEU A 32 -9.83 28.08 -15.76
N THR A 33 -8.77 28.85 -15.48
CA THR A 33 -7.78 28.48 -14.46
C THR A 33 -8.42 28.35 -13.08
N MET A 34 -9.25 29.31 -12.66
CA MET A 34 -9.94 29.26 -11.37
C MET A 34 -10.87 28.04 -11.26
N SER A 35 -11.58 27.70 -12.33
CA SER A 35 -12.45 26.55 -12.38
C SER A 35 -11.71 25.23 -12.30
N ILE A 36 -10.61 25.08 -13.06
CA ILE A 36 -9.76 23.89 -12.99
C ILE A 36 -9.19 23.74 -11.57
N ILE A 37 -8.69 24.84 -10.97
CA ILE A 37 -8.20 24.83 -9.60
C ILE A 37 -9.30 24.42 -8.63
N LYS A 38 -10.50 25.00 -8.74
CA LYS A 38 -11.63 24.65 -7.88
C LYS A 38 -11.94 23.16 -8.00
N GLU A 39 -12.06 22.64 -9.21
CA GLU A 39 -12.38 21.24 -9.47
C GLU A 39 -11.30 20.28 -8.93
N CYS A 40 -10.02 20.58 -9.19
CA CYS A 40 -8.92 19.77 -8.68
C CYS A 40 -8.80 19.75 -7.15
N ASN A 41 -9.40 20.71 -6.45
CA ASN A 41 -9.40 20.79 -4.98
C ASN A 41 -10.77 20.49 -4.36
N SER A 42 -11.81 20.16 -5.15
CA SER A 42 -13.14 19.83 -4.64
C SER A 42 -13.25 18.33 -4.38
N GLY A 43 -13.90 17.96 -3.28
CA GLY A 43 -14.13 16.56 -2.93
C GLY A 43 -15.04 15.82 -3.91
N ILE A 44 -14.74 14.55 -4.19
CA ILE A 44 -15.53 13.68 -5.07
C ILE A 44 -15.96 12.43 -4.31
N GLU A 45 -17.24 12.05 -4.40
CA GLU A 45 -17.82 10.93 -3.68
C GLU A 45 -17.07 9.61 -3.92
N VAL A 46 -16.73 9.31 -5.17
CA VAL A 46 -15.98 8.07 -5.52
C VAL A 46 -14.57 8.06 -4.95
N TYR A 47 -14.03 9.24 -4.60
CA TYR A 47 -12.76 9.41 -3.89
C TYR A 47 -12.98 9.55 -2.39
N GLU A 48 -14.11 9.10 -1.87
CA GLU A 48 -14.43 9.18 -0.44
C GLU A 48 -14.43 10.63 0.08
N GLY A 49 -14.74 11.59 -0.80
CA GLY A 49 -14.73 13.02 -0.53
C GLY A 49 -13.38 13.70 -0.72
N TYR A 50 -12.31 12.96 -1.04
CA TYR A 50 -11.02 13.57 -1.39
C TYR A 50 -11.06 14.21 -2.78
N SER A 51 -10.25 15.25 -2.94
CA SER A 51 -10.08 15.93 -4.22
C SER A 51 -9.14 15.17 -5.17
N PRO A 52 -9.23 15.40 -6.49
CA PRO A 52 -8.28 14.84 -7.46
C PRO A 52 -6.81 15.14 -7.11
N ARG A 53 -6.53 16.31 -6.54
CA ARG A 53 -5.18 16.67 -6.07
C ARG A 53 -4.73 15.78 -4.91
N GLU A 54 -5.59 15.54 -3.92
CA GLU A 54 -5.28 14.67 -2.79
C GLU A 54 -5.07 13.23 -3.21
N ILE A 55 -5.89 12.72 -4.14
CA ILE A 55 -5.69 11.41 -4.77
C ILE A 55 -4.34 11.36 -5.50
N THR A 56 -4.00 12.39 -6.27
CA THR A 56 -2.69 12.48 -6.95
C THR A 56 -1.53 12.37 -5.94
N LEU A 57 -1.63 13.02 -4.79
CA LEU A 57 -0.61 12.90 -3.73
C LEU A 57 -0.55 11.49 -3.16
N MET A 58 -1.68 10.80 -2.97
CA MET A 58 -1.71 9.40 -2.55
C MET A 58 -1.03 8.47 -3.56
N LEU A 59 -1.19 8.72 -4.85
CA LEU A 59 -0.61 7.90 -5.92
C LEU A 59 0.90 8.08 -6.05
N TYR A 60 1.35 9.34 -6.11
CA TYR A 60 2.73 9.66 -6.50
C TYR A 60 3.66 9.98 -5.33
N SER A 61 3.11 10.42 -4.19
CA SER A 61 3.90 10.82 -3.02
C SER A 61 3.25 10.38 -1.70
N PRO A 62 2.86 9.10 -1.55
CA PRO A 62 2.25 8.63 -0.32
C PRO A 62 3.23 8.81 0.86
N PHE A 63 2.67 9.12 2.03
CA PHE A 63 3.38 9.27 3.30
C PHE A 63 4.28 10.51 3.42
N GLU A 64 4.30 11.39 2.43
CA GLU A 64 4.93 12.71 2.55
C GLU A 64 4.04 13.68 3.32
N SER A 65 4.62 14.79 3.79
CA SER A 65 3.97 15.74 4.71
C SER A 65 2.75 16.47 4.13
N ASP A 66 2.62 16.51 2.81
CA ASP A 66 1.49 17.11 2.09
C ASP A 66 0.43 16.08 1.70
N CYS A 67 0.77 14.78 1.72
CA CYS A 67 -0.17 13.70 1.47
C CYS A 67 -1.17 13.56 2.64
N PRO A 68 -2.46 13.30 2.38
CA PRO A 68 -3.42 13.06 3.46
C PRO A 68 -3.15 11.80 4.27
N VAL A 69 -2.43 10.83 3.71
CA VAL A 69 -2.06 9.58 4.37
C VAL A 69 -0.62 9.70 4.87
N GLN A 70 -0.44 9.83 6.17
CA GLN A 70 0.86 10.08 6.80
C GLN A 70 1.24 8.98 7.79
N LEU A 71 2.55 8.83 8.03
CA LEU A 71 3.09 7.89 9.02
C LEU A 71 3.40 8.62 10.33
N ASN A 72 2.91 8.06 11.44
CA ASN A 72 3.32 8.46 12.78
C ASN A 72 4.58 7.71 13.21
N LYS A 73 5.28 8.26 14.22
CA LYS A 73 6.26 7.49 14.99
C LYS A 73 5.53 6.58 15.97
N LEU A 74 6.09 5.40 16.19
CA LEU A 74 5.59 4.41 17.14
C LEU A 74 6.58 4.25 18.31
N SER A 75 6.13 3.61 19.38
CA SER A 75 7.02 3.12 20.44
C SER A 75 7.80 1.88 19.98
N SER A 76 8.85 1.50 20.73
CA SER A 76 9.63 0.30 20.41
C SER A 76 8.79 -0.98 20.49
N GLU A 77 7.87 -1.04 21.46
CA GLU A 77 6.93 -2.14 21.65
C GLU A 77 5.95 -2.23 20.48
N GLU A 78 5.51 -1.08 19.96
CA GLU A 78 4.60 -1.01 18.82
C GLU A 78 5.26 -1.44 17.51
N TYR A 79 6.51 -1.04 17.27
CA TYR A 79 7.29 -1.57 16.15
C TYR A 79 7.44 -3.09 16.23
N ALA A 80 7.64 -3.64 17.43
CA ALA A 80 7.73 -5.09 17.65
C ALA A 80 6.40 -5.85 17.41
N MET A 81 5.27 -5.15 17.25
CA MET A 81 4.01 -5.79 16.83
C MET A 81 3.93 -6.01 15.31
N ILE A 82 4.73 -5.29 14.51
CA ILE A 82 4.67 -5.35 13.05
C ILE A 82 5.45 -6.59 12.54
N PRO A 83 4.80 -7.60 11.92
CA PRO A 83 5.45 -8.87 11.60
C PRO A 83 6.63 -8.73 10.65
N ILE A 84 6.45 -8.07 9.50
CA ILE A 84 7.52 -7.92 8.51
C ILE A 84 8.68 -7.09 9.03
N PHE A 85 8.41 -6.12 9.91
CA PHE A 85 9.43 -5.31 10.57
C PHE A 85 10.33 -6.19 11.44
N ARG A 86 9.74 -7.02 12.31
CA ARG A 86 10.51 -7.98 13.13
C ARG A 86 11.37 -8.90 12.28
N GLN A 87 10.81 -9.44 11.20
CA GLN A 87 11.54 -10.35 10.33
C GLN A 87 12.74 -9.66 9.66
N VAL A 88 12.54 -8.47 9.09
CA VAL A 88 13.63 -7.74 8.42
C VAL A 88 14.68 -7.27 9.43
N LYS A 89 14.25 -6.69 10.55
CA LYS A 89 15.16 -6.25 11.62
C LYS A 89 16.01 -7.42 12.12
N ARG A 90 15.40 -8.58 12.38
CA ARG A 90 16.13 -9.77 12.82
C ARG A 90 17.12 -10.28 11.77
N LEU A 91 16.74 -10.30 10.49
CA LEU A 91 17.68 -10.66 9.41
C LEU A 91 18.89 -9.71 9.40
N MET A 92 18.66 -8.41 9.57
CA MET A 92 19.72 -7.40 9.62
C MET A 92 20.62 -7.56 10.85
N GLU A 93 20.05 -7.83 12.02
CA GLU A 93 20.80 -8.13 13.25
C GLU A 93 21.70 -9.35 13.07
N VAL A 94 21.17 -10.45 12.53
CA VAL A 94 21.96 -11.68 12.26
C VAL A 94 23.12 -11.40 11.30
N ILE A 95 22.90 -10.55 10.29
CA ILE A 95 23.97 -10.14 9.36
C ILE A 95 25.00 -9.27 10.07
N GLU A 96 24.57 -8.34 10.93
CA GLU A 96 25.46 -7.44 11.68
C GLU A 96 26.30 -8.18 12.72
N GLU A 97 25.69 -9.12 13.45
CA GLU A 97 26.34 -10.01 14.41
C GLU A 97 27.45 -10.84 13.74
N LYS A 98 27.17 -11.38 12.54
CA LYS A 98 28.10 -12.23 11.81
C LYS A 98 29.05 -11.46 10.90
N LYS A 99 28.79 -10.17 10.66
CA LYS A 99 29.33 -9.32 9.59
C LYS A 99 29.03 -9.80 8.16
N GLU A 100 29.02 -11.11 7.96
CA GLU A 100 28.80 -11.78 6.69
C GLU A 100 27.94 -13.03 6.89
N LEU A 101 26.72 -13.02 6.35
CA LEU A 101 25.83 -14.20 6.35
C LEU A 101 26.01 -14.99 5.05
N LYS A 102 26.69 -16.15 5.14
CA LYS A 102 26.81 -17.09 4.02
C LYS A 102 25.45 -17.65 3.61
N LEU A 103 25.16 -17.58 2.32
CA LEU A 103 24.00 -18.22 1.71
C LEU A 103 24.30 -19.69 1.39
N THR A 104 23.25 -20.45 1.14
CA THR A 104 23.37 -21.80 0.56
C THR A 104 23.96 -21.72 -0.86
N ALA A 105 24.40 -22.86 -1.39
CA ALA A 105 24.92 -22.94 -2.77
C ALA A 105 23.92 -22.42 -3.82
N LYS A 106 22.62 -22.56 -3.57
CA LYS A 106 21.54 -22.03 -4.44
C LYS A 106 21.24 -20.54 -4.21
N GLY A 107 21.99 -19.88 -3.33
CA GLY A 107 21.81 -18.47 -2.99
C GLY A 107 20.62 -18.16 -2.09
N ASN A 108 20.06 -19.17 -1.41
CA ASN A 108 18.98 -19.02 -0.43
C ASN A 108 19.53 -18.85 1.00
N LEU A 109 18.72 -18.31 1.90
CA LEU A 109 18.99 -18.27 3.34
C LEU A 109 19.20 -19.69 3.91
N PRO A 110 20.14 -19.86 4.87
CA PRO A 110 20.27 -21.11 5.61
C PRO A 110 18.98 -21.47 6.35
N VAL A 111 18.64 -22.76 6.41
CA VAL A 111 17.38 -23.27 7.00
C VAL A 111 17.15 -22.78 8.44
N LYS A 112 18.22 -22.69 9.24
CA LYS A 112 18.12 -22.15 10.61
C LYS A 112 17.58 -20.72 10.62
N ILE A 113 18.06 -19.86 9.73
CA ILE A 113 17.59 -18.49 9.59
C ILE A 113 16.17 -18.46 9.02
N VAL A 114 15.84 -19.34 8.07
CA VAL A 114 14.48 -19.45 7.53
C VAL A 114 13.46 -19.73 8.63
N LYS A 115 13.73 -20.70 9.51
CA LYS A 115 12.83 -21.06 10.62
C LYS A 115 12.70 -19.94 11.65
N GLU A 116 13.80 -19.28 11.98
CA GLU A 116 13.84 -18.14 12.89
C GLU A 116 13.04 -16.94 12.35
N LEU A 117 13.19 -16.61 11.07
CA LEU A 117 12.41 -15.54 10.45
C LEU A 117 10.93 -15.92 10.32
N TYR A 118 10.61 -17.19 10.06
CA TYR A 118 9.24 -17.64 9.96
C TYR A 118 8.48 -17.43 11.29
N SER A 119 9.08 -17.79 12.43
CA SER A 119 8.45 -17.64 13.75
C SER A 119 8.17 -16.19 14.16
N LEU A 120 8.81 -15.21 13.51
CA LEU A 120 8.61 -13.78 13.77
C LEU A 120 7.55 -13.14 12.85
N GLY A 121 7.13 -13.85 11.80
CA GLY A 121 6.24 -13.35 10.77
C GLY A 121 4.78 -13.71 10.98
N ILE A 122 4.08 -13.85 9.87
CA ILE A 122 2.72 -14.40 9.81
C ILE A 122 2.83 -15.89 9.50
N SER A 123 2.00 -16.70 10.17
CA SER A 123 1.87 -18.13 9.89
C SER A 123 1.35 -18.42 8.48
N ASP A 124 1.69 -19.59 7.95
CA ASP A 124 1.14 -20.14 6.73
C ASP A 124 0.31 -21.38 7.07
N ASP A 125 -0.99 -21.33 6.80
CA ASP A 125 -1.94 -22.37 7.20
C ASP A 125 -1.53 -23.77 6.72
N PHE A 126 -0.91 -23.89 5.54
CA PHE A 126 -0.48 -25.18 5.02
C PHE A 126 0.78 -25.72 5.72
N ILE A 127 1.68 -24.83 6.14
CA ILE A 127 2.84 -25.21 6.95
C ILE A 127 2.39 -25.62 8.35
N GLU A 128 1.50 -24.84 8.97
CA GLU A 128 0.97 -25.14 10.30
C GLU A 128 0.14 -26.43 10.32
N ALA A 129 -0.62 -26.71 9.24
CA ALA A 129 -1.34 -27.96 9.07
C ALA A 129 -0.42 -29.16 8.70
N GLY A 130 0.88 -28.93 8.51
CA GLY A 130 1.85 -29.98 8.15
C GLY A 130 1.71 -30.52 6.73
N ILE A 131 0.97 -29.85 5.85
CA ILE A 131 0.75 -30.25 4.45
C ILE A 131 2.07 -30.24 3.68
N TYR A 132 2.95 -29.26 3.96
CA TYR A 132 4.33 -29.28 3.52
C TYR A 132 5.28 -28.73 4.59
N LYS A 133 6.56 -29.14 4.51
CA LYS A 133 7.58 -28.78 5.51
C LYS A 133 8.29 -27.49 5.14
N LEU A 134 8.56 -26.64 6.15
CA LEU A 134 9.49 -25.52 6.02
C LEU A 134 10.95 -26.02 6.05
N ALA A 135 11.46 -26.43 4.90
CA ALA A 135 12.79 -27.02 4.74
C ALA A 135 13.78 -26.08 4.05
N LYS A 136 13.31 -25.12 3.25
CA LYS A 136 14.12 -24.12 2.53
C LYS A 136 13.34 -22.81 2.39
N GLU A 137 14.05 -21.72 2.09
CA GLU A 137 13.46 -20.37 1.94
C GLU A 137 12.28 -20.32 0.95
N GLN A 138 12.35 -21.11 -0.13
CA GLN A 138 11.33 -21.15 -1.16
C GLN A 138 10.00 -21.77 -0.70
N ASP A 139 10.01 -22.54 0.40
CA ASP A 139 8.81 -23.16 0.94
C ASP A 139 7.91 -22.12 1.64
N SER A 140 8.41 -20.92 1.93
CA SER A 140 7.62 -19.85 2.54
C SER A 140 7.77 -18.54 1.78
N LYS A 141 6.71 -18.15 1.06
CA LYS A 141 6.62 -16.81 0.45
C LYS A 141 6.79 -15.71 1.51
N ARG A 142 6.27 -15.93 2.72
CA ARG A 142 6.37 -15.03 3.89
C ARG A 142 7.81 -14.80 4.36
N VAL A 143 8.70 -15.78 4.22
CA VAL A 143 10.14 -15.61 4.53
C VAL A 143 10.89 -15.06 3.33
N ARG A 144 10.59 -15.53 2.12
CA ARG A 144 11.24 -15.10 0.89
C ARG A 144 11.13 -13.58 0.68
N ILE A 145 9.96 -13.00 0.97
CA ILE A 145 9.73 -11.56 0.83
C ILE A 145 10.62 -10.72 1.77
N VAL A 146 10.99 -11.24 2.95
CA VAL A 146 11.83 -10.53 3.94
C VAL A 146 13.17 -10.15 3.31
N ARG A 147 13.87 -11.13 2.71
CA ARG A 147 15.18 -10.89 2.08
C ARG A 147 15.06 -9.98 0.86
N ILE A 148 14.00 -10.16 0.07
CA ILE A 148 13.78 -9.37 -1.15
C ILE A 148 13.47 -7.93 -0.82
N LEU A 149 12.63 -7.69 0.19
CA LEU A 149 12.33 -6.36 0.69
C LEU A 149 13.57 -5.69 1.25
N ALA A 150 14.33 -6.36 2.13
CA ALA A 150 15.56 -5.82 2.68
C ALA A 150 16.60 -5.47 1.59
N HIS A 151 16.70 -6.32 0.56
CA HIS A 151 17.61 -6.07 -0.55
C HIS A 151 17.15 -4.91 -1.44
N SER A 152 15.87 -4.88 -1.82
CA SER A 152 15.28 -3.85 -2.66
C SER A 152 15.25 -2.49 -1.94
N ALA A 153 15.08 -2.49 -0.63
CA ALA A 153 15.23 -1.31 0.21
C ALA A 153 16.65 -0.75 0.24
N GLY A 154 17.65 -1.52 -0.22
CA GLY A 154 19.06 -1.14 -0.18
C GLY A 154 19.70 -1.34 1.19
N LEU A 155 19.08 -2.09 2.10
CA LEU A 155 19.57 -2.34 3.46
C LEU A 155 20.63 -3.43 3.50
N ILE A 156 20.53 -4.41 2.59
CA ILE A 156 21.47 -5.52 2.47
C ILE A 156 21.97 -5.66 1.03
N LYS A 157 23.20 -6.15 0.87
CA LYS A 157 23.79 -6.48 -0.43
C LYS A 157 24.26 -7.92 -0.47
N LYS A 158 24.16 -8.55 -1.65
CA LYS A 158 24.67 -9.89 -1.92
C LYS A 158 25.95 -9.79 -2.75
N ARG A 159 27.05 -10.39 -2.27
CA ARG A 159 28.31 -10.50 -3.02
C ARG A 159 28.92 -11.88 -2.79
N LYS A 160 29.31 -12.57 -3.87
CA LYS A 160 29.97 -13.90 -3.81
C LYS A 160 29.28 -14.91 -2.88
N GLY A 161 27.95 -14.98 -2.91
CA GLY A 161 27.17 -15.91 -2.08
C GLY A 161 27.02 -15.51 -0.60
N VAL A 162 27.32 -14.26 -0.25
CA VAL A 162 27.25 -13.74 1.12
C VAL A 162 26.37 -12.50 1.17
N LEU A 163 25.59 -12.34 2.25
CA LEU A 163 24.87 -11.11 2.58
C LEU A 163 25.65 -10.28 3.60
N SER A 164 25.67 -8.96 3.40
CA SER A 164 26.23 -7.97 4.33
C SER A 164 25.32 -6.75 4.39
N LEU A 165 25.37 -5.98 5.48
CA LEU A 165 24.68 -4.70 5.55
C LEU A 165 25.33 -3.68 4.61
N THR A 166 24.52 -2.78 4.08
CA THR A 166 25.00 -1.55 3.45
C THR A 166 25.19 -0.47 4.52
N VAL A 167 25.80 0.67 4.15
CA VAL A 167 25.87 1.85 5.04
C VAL A 167 24.45 2.28 5.45
N GLU A 168 23.52 2.24 4.51
CA GLU A 168 22.11 2.55 4.76
C GLU A 168 21.48 1.52 5.71
N GLY A 169 21.79 0.23 5.54
CA GLY A 169 21.34 -0.83 6.44
C GLY A 169 21.79 -0.60 7.88
N VAL A 170 23.06 -0.26 8.10
CA VAL A 170 23.60 0.05 9.44
C VAL A 170 22.92 1.28 10.04
N ARG A 171 22.59 2.29 9.22
CA ARG A 171 21.86 3.48 9.68
C ARG A 171 20.43 3.14 10.11
N ASN A 172 19.68 2.42 9.28
CA ASN A 172 18.29 2.05 9.57
C ASN A 172 18.20 1.12 10.78
N LEU A 173 19.18 0.23 10.99
CA LEU A 173 19.17 -0.69 12.12
C LEU A 173 19.16 0.03 13.49
N LYS A 174 19.59 1.30 13.54
CA LYS A 174 19.66 2.11 14.76
C LYS A 174 18.43 2.98 15.00
N ASP A 175 17.51 3.06 14.02
CA ASP A 175 16.32 3.91 14.08
C ASP A 175 15.12 3.16 13.51
N ASP A 176 14.27 2.66 14.40
CA ASP A 176 13.10 1.85 14.05
C ASP A 176 12.08 2.62 13.21
N SER A 177 11.96 3.94 13.42
CA SER A 177 11.08 4.79 12.63
C SER A 177 11.59 4.92 11.20
N LEU A 178 12.89 5.17 11.05
CA LEU A 178 13.54 5.20 9.74
C LEU A 178 13.44 3.84 9.03
N LEU A 179 13.72 2.74 9.75
CA LEU A 179 13.61 1.39 9.19
C LEU A 179 12.20 1.12 8.68
N LEU A 180 11.16 1.33 9.49
CA LEU A 180 9.78 1.08 9.05
C LEU A 180 9.41 1.95 7.84
N LYS A 181 9.75 3.25 7.85
CA LYS A 181 9.51 4.15 6.71
C LYS A 181 10.20 3.64 5.45
N THR A 182 11.46 3.21 5.56
CA THR A 182 12.23 2.62 4.45
C THR A 182 11.58 1.33 3.93
N LEU A 183 11.09 0.46 4.81
CA LEU A 183 10.41 -0.78 4.43
C LEU A 183 9.09 -0.52 3.71
N ILE A 184 8.24 0.37 4.24
CA ILE A 184 6.97 0.74 3.58
C ILE A 184 7.26 1.34 2.20
N GLY A 185 8.18 2.30 2.13
CA GLY A 185 8.57 2.92 0.86
C GLY A 185 9.12 1.92 -0.15
N ALA A 186 9.98 1.00 0.27
CA ALA A 186 10.51 -0.05 -0.60
C ALA A 186 9.44 -1.06 -1.02
N PHE A 187 8.51 -1.40 -0.14
CA PHE A 187 7.41 -2.31 -0.45
C PHE A 187 6.50 -1.71 -1.55
N CYS A 188 6.18 -0.43 -1.45
CA CYS A 188 5.33 0.23 -2.45
C CYS A 188 6.08 0.57 -3.74
N ARG A 189 7.39 0.89 -3.67
CA ARG A 189 8.12 1.52 -4.80
C ARG A 189 9.20 0.66 -5.46
N LYS A 190 9.75 -0.35 -4.78
CA LYS A 190 10.99 -1.03 -5.20
C LYS A 190 10.90 -2.53 -5.38
N ILE A 191 9.93 -3.20 -4.75
CA ILE A 191 9.71 -4.64 -4.98
C ILE A 191 8.79 -4.83 -6.19
N ASP A 192 9.10 -5.86 -6.98
CA ASP A 192 8.19 -6.37 -7.99
C ASP A 192 7.07 -7.17 -7.30
N TRP A 193 5.83 -6.74 -7.51
CA TRP A 193 4.66 -7.36 -6.88
C TRP A 193 4.24 -8.67 -7.55
N GLU A 194 4.81 -9.04 -8.70
CA GLU A 194 4.65 -10.37 -9.28
C GLU A 194 5.14 -11.49 -8.35
N ILE A 195 5.95 -11.18 -7.33
CA ILE A 195 6.33 -12.19 -6.33
C ILE A 195 5.18 -12.58 -5.39
N LEU A 196 4.17 -11.72 -5.26
CA LEU A 196 3.06 -11.90 -4.32
C LEU A 196 2.02 -12.87 -4.89
N ASP A 197 1.82 -12.86 -6.20
CA ASP A 197 0.86 -13.72 -6.89
C ASP A 197 1.44 -14.33 -8.18
N PHE A 198 0.58 -14.83 -9.07
CA PHE A 198 0.98 -15.37 -10.37
C PHE A 198 0.38 -14.56 -11.53
N MET A 199 -0.14 -13.36 -11.24
CA MET A 199 -0.92 -12.54 -12.18
C MET A 199 -0.05 -11.41 -12.73
N ASN A 200 -0.02 -11.19 -14.04
CA ASN A 200 0.72 -10.07 -14.64
C ASN A 200 -0.19 -8.91 -15.09
N ILE A 201 -1.50 -9.13 -15.18
CA ILE A 201 -2.43 -8.23 -15.89
C ILE A 201 -2.52 -6.83 -15.24
N TYR A 202 -2.39 -6.73 -13.91
CA TYR A 202 -2.57 -5.47 -13.17
C TYR A 202 -1.27 -4.82 -12.66
N GLY A 203 -0.11 -5.41 -12.97
CA GLY A 203 1.24 -4.86 -12.80
C GLY A 203 1.44 -3.84 -11.67
N ASP A 204 2.03 -2.69 -12.02
CA ASP A 204 2.34 -1.59 -11.11
C ASP A 204 1.14 -0.71 -10.75
N ILE A 205 -0.01 -0.91 -11.39
CA ILE A 205 -1.15 0.00 -11.23
C ILE A 205 -1.78 -0.17 -9.84
N ILE A 206 -1.87 -1.40 -9.33
CA ILE A 206 -2.35 -1.63 -7.95
C ILE A 206 -1.37 -1.09 -6.89
N ARG A 207 -0.08 -0.87 -7.22
CA ARG A 207 0.90 -0.35 -6.25
C ARG A 207 0.64 1.09 -5.86
N ILE A 208 0.16 1.90 -6.80
CA ILE A 208 -0.17 3.32 -6.53
C ILE A 208 -1.49 3.44 -5.73
N GLU A 209 -2.32 2.40 -5.72
CA GLU A 209 -3.62 2.35 -5.05
C GLU A 209 -3.53 2.12 -3.52
N VAL A 210 -2.35 1.79 -2.98
CA VAL A 210 -2.15 1.42 -1.56
C VAL A 210 -2.59 2.51 -0.59
N ALA A 211 -2.24 3.76 -0.85
CA ALA A 211 -2.58 4.86 0.05
C ALA A 211 -4.11 5.09 0.09
N PHE A 212 -4.80 4.92 -1.03
CA PHE A 212 -6.26 4.98 -1.03
C PHE A 212 -6.88 3.77 -0.31
N SER A 213 -6.32 2.56 -0.45
CA SER A 213 -6.75 1.41 0.36
C SER A 213 -6.57 1.62 1.87
N ILE A 214 -5.54 2.38 2.29
CA ILE A 214 -5.36 2.80 3.68
C ILE A 214 -6.50 3.74 4.10
N VAL A 215 -6.90 4.70 3.26
CA VAL A 215 -8.08 5.56 3.51
C VAL A 215 -9.35 4.73 3.68
N LEU A 216 -9.58 3.76 2.78
CA LEU A 216 -10.73 2.87 2.87
C LEU A 216 -10.74 2.06 4.17
N LEU A 217 -9.58 1.51 4.56
CA LEU A 217 -9.45 0.76 5.80
C LEU A 217 -9.63 1.67 7.03
N ALA A 218 -9.17 2.92 7.01
CA ALA A 218 -9.40 3.85 8.10
C ALA A 218 -10.88 4.15 8.31
N ARG A 219 -11.62 4.33 7.20
CA ARG A 219 -13.04 4.67 7.21
C ARG A 219 -13.95 3.51 7.58
N TYR A 220 -13.65 2.32 7.04
CA TYR A 220 -14.57 1.18 7.10
C TYR A 220 -14.06 0.01 7.93
N GLY A 221 -12.77 -0.01 8.26
CA GLY A 221 -12.10 -1.16 8.88
C GLY A 221 -12.38 -1.38 10.36
N THR A 222 -13.08 -0.46 11.04
CA THR A 222 -13.55 -0.71 12.42
C THR A 222 -14.55 -1.88 12.45
N GLU A 223 -15.38 -1.98 11.42
CA GLU A 223 -16.33 -3.08 11.27
C GLU A 223 -15.73 -4.18 10.40
N LYS A 224 -16.07 -5.43 10.72
CA LYS A 224 -15.70 -6.58 9.89
C LYS A 224 -16.35 -6.45 8.52
N ARG A 225 -15.53 -6.55 7.47
CA ARG A 225 -16.00 -6.48 6.07
C ARG A 225 -15.27 -7.49 5.21
N ILE A 226 -15.97 -7.97 4.18
CA ILE A 226 -15.38 -8.85 3.18
C ILE A 226 -14.28 -8.10 2.41
N GLU A 227 -13.18 -8.78 2.07
CA GLU A 227 -12.06 -8.18 1.33
C GLU A 227 -12.49 -7.52 -0.01
N GLN A 228 -13.50 -8.09 -0.67
CA GLN A 228 -14.03 -7.62 -1.96
C GLN A 228 -14.69 -6.24 -1.88
N PHE A 229 -15.26 -5.87 -0.73
CA PHE A 229 -15.81 -4.53 -0.50
C PHE A 229 -14.76 -3.45 -0.75
N TYR A 230 -13.54 -3.68 -0.25
CA TYR A 230 -12.43 -2.75 -0.42
C TYR A 230 -11.92 -2.73 -1.87
N ALA A 231 -11.90 -3.89 -2.53
CA ALA A 231 -11.48 -3.99 -3.92
C ALA A 231 -12.43 -3.20 -4.85
N VAL A 232 -13.75 -3.33 -4.66
CA VAL A 232 -14.75 -2.58 -5.46
C VAL A 232 -14.62 -1.08 -5.28
N LYS A 233 -14.49 -0.62 -4.03
CA LYS A 233 -14.29 0.82 -3.75
C LYS A 233 -13.00 1.35 -4.35
N ASN A 234 -11.92 0.60 -4.26
CA ASN A 234 -10.65 1.00 -4.85
C ASN A 234 -10.74 1.05 -6.38
N TYR A 235 -11.26 0.00 -7.02
CA TYR A 235 -11.46 -0.07 -8.46
C TYR A 235 -12.26 1.13 -9.00
N ASN A 236 -13.39 1.43 -8.36
CA ASN A 236 -14.26 2.53 -8.79
C ASN A 236 -13.60 3.91 -8.60
N ALA A 237 -12.65 4.05 -7.66
CA ALA A 237 -11.88 5.27 -7.49
C ALA A 237 -10.79 5.47 -8.55
N PHE A 238 -10.44 4.44 -9.33
CA PHE A 238 -9.40 4.54 -10.35
C PHE A 238 -9.92 4.05 -11.69
N PRO A 239 -10.47 4.93 -12.54
CA PRO A 239 -11.05 4.57 -13.85
C PRO A 239 -9.98 4.20 -14.90
N LEU A 240 -8.79 3.76 -14.47
CA LEU A 240 -7.74 3.22 -15.34
C LEU A 240 -8.16 1.89 -15.98
N TYR A 241 -9.22 1.25 -15.47
CA TYR A 241 -9.63 -0.10 -15.85
C TYR A 241 -11.09 -0.12 -16.40
N PHE A 242 -11.38 0.54 -17.51
CA PHE A 242 -12.71 0.56 -18.18
C PHE A 242 -13.71 1.63 -17.69
N GLU A 243 -14.63 1.99 -18.60
CA GLU A 243 -15.44 3.22 -18.59
C GLU A 243 -16.62 3.24 -17.60
N SER A 244 -16.92 2.14 -16.90
CA SER A 244 -18.13 2.01 -16.07
C SER A 244 -17.84 1.50 -14.65
N PRO A 245 -18.48 2.07 -13.61
CA PRO A 245 -18.40 1.55 -12.25
C PRO A 245 -18.86 0.09 -12.15
N VAL A 246 -18.25 -0.66 -11.22
CA VAL A 246 -18.57 -2.07 -10.95
C VAL A 246 -19.16 -2.25 -9.55
N SER A 247 -19.86 -3.36 -9.34
CA SER A 247 -20.33 -3.85 -8.03
C SER A 247 -19.50 -5.05 -7.59
N GLU A 248 -19.80 -5.60 -6.42
CA GLU A 248 -19.18 -6.82 -5.92
C GLU A 248 -19.44 -8.01 -6.87
N ASP A 249 -20.60 -8.06 -7.50
CA ASP A 249 -20.97 -9.12 -8.45
C ASP A 249 -20.32 -8.98 -9.82
N THR A 250 -19.97 -7.76 -10.23
CA THR A 250 -19.45 -7.47 -11.58
C THR A 250 -17.95 -7.18 -11.61
N LEU A 251 -17.29 -7.09 -10.46
CA LEU A 251 -15.84 -6.89 -10.38
C LEU A 251 -15.10 -8.06 -11.05
N CYS A 252 -14.20 -7.73 -11.97
CA CYS A 252 -13.35 -8.72 -12.62
C CYS A 252 -12.57 -9.55 -11.59
N TRP A 253 -12.63 -10.88 -11.73
CA TRP A 253 -11.95 -11.81 -10.84
C TRP A 253 -10.45 -11.53 -10.76
N ASP A 254 -9.81 -11.19 -11.88
CA ASP A 254 -8.37 -10.93 -11.92
C ASP A 254 -7.98 -9.70 -11.09
N TYR A 255 -8.76 -8.61 -11.14
CA TYR A 255 -8.51 -7.43 -10.30
C TYR A 255 -8.73 -7.78 -8.83
N ASN A 256 -9.86 -8.41 -8.49
CA ASN A 256 -10.18 -8.77 -7.13
C ASN A 256 -9.08 -9.66 -6.51
N ASN A 257 -8.61 -10.65 -7.27
CA ASN A 257 -7.55 -11.55 -6.83
C ASN A 257 -6.21 -10.82 -6.68
N SER A 258 -5.86 -9.93 -7.62
CA SER A 258 -4.63 -9.13 -7.52
C SER A 258 -4.67 -8.17 -6.32
N TYR A 259 -5.80 -7.47 -6.11
CA TYR A 259 -6.01 -6.60 -4.95
C TYR A 259 -5.87 -7.37 -3.64
N ARG A 260 -6.47 -8.56 -3.56
CA ARG A 260 -6.38 -9.45 -2.42
C ARG A 260 -4.95 -9.89 -2.13
N GLU A 261 -4.26 -10.46 -3.11
CA GLU A 261 -2.93 -11.03 -2.88
C GLU A 261 -1.89 -9.94 -2.63
N ARG A 262 -2.01 -8.78 -3.31
CA ARG A 262 -1.01 -7.71 -3.25
C ARG A 262 -1.24 -6.70 -2.14
N ILE A 263 -2.45 -6.15 -2.01
CA ILE A 263 -2.74 -5.12 -1.01
C ILE A 263 -3.13 -5.78 0.31
N ILE A 264 -4.14 -6.66 0.32
CA ILE A 264 -4.67 -7.22 1.56
C ILE A 264 -3.67 -8.18 2.21
N LYS A 265 -3.30 -9.27 1.53
CA LYS A 265 -2.38 -10.29 2.08
C LYS A 265 -0.92 -9.91 1.96
N GLY A 266 -0.57 -9.15 0.92
CA GLY A 266 0.78 -8.73 0.60
C GLY A 266 1.23 -7.54 1.42
N PHE A 267 0.52 -6.42 1.39
CA PHE A 267 0.89 -5.24 2.16
C PHE A 267 0.29 -5.26 3.56
N MET A 268 -1.03 -5.16 3.67
CA MET A 268 -1.71 -4.93 4.95
C MET A 268 -1.44 -6.02 5.98
N LYS A 269 -1.53 -7.29 5.57
CA LYS A 269 -1.27 -8.40 6.50
C LYS A 269 0.20 -8.43 6.96
N HIS A 270 1.18 -8.28 6.06
CA HIS A 270 2.61 -8.30 6.41
C HIS A 270 3.00 -7.17 7.36
N PHE A 271 2.39 -5.99 7.20
CA PHE A 271 2.57 -4.87 8.11
C PHE A 271 1.67 -4.95 9.37
N GLY A 272 0.91 -6.03 9.55
CA GLY A 272 0.07 -6.25 10.73
C GLY A 272 -1.13 -5.30 10.80
N LEU A 273 -1.50 -4.65 9.70
CA LEU A 273 -2.53 -3.61 9.65
C LEU A 273 -3.94 -4.17 9.78
N ILE A 274 -4.13 -5.43 9.41
CA ILE A 274 -5.41 -6.12 9.43
C ILE A 274 -5.31 -7.47 10.14
N GLU A 275 -6.46 -7.91 10.64
CA GLU A 275 -6.68 -9.28 11.06
C GLU A 275 -7.82 -9.90 10.26
N PHE A 276 -7.72 -11.21 10.05
CA PHE A 276 -8.75 -11.98 9.36
C PHE A 276 -9.60 -12.67 10.40
N GLU A 277 -10.89 -12.76 10.13
CA GLU A 277 -11.77 -13.63 10.90
C GLU A 277 -11.34 -15.10 10.71
N PRO A 278 -11.31 -15.91 11.79
CA PRO A 278 -11.11 -17.35 11.66
C PRO A 278 -12.16 -17.94 10.72
N ARG A 279 -11.71 -18.78 9.79
CA ARG A 279 -12.59 -19.49 8.84
C ARG A 279 -12.61 -20.96 9.18
N GLU A 280 -13.77 -21.59 9.05
CA GLU A 280 -13.90 -23.04 9.22
C GLU A 280 -13.33 -23.78 8.00
N LYS A 281 -13.56 -23.24 6.79
CA LYS A 281 -13.07 -23.80 5.54
C LYS A 281 -12.23 -22.78 4.78
N MET A 282 -11.24 -23.29 4.05
CA MET A 282 -10.35 -22.46 3.23
C MET A 282 -11.09 -21.67 2.13
N CYS A 283 -12.23 -22.20 1.66
CA CYS A 283 -13.07 -21.60 0.63
C CYS A 283 -14.03 -20.52 1.16
N ASP A 284 -14.15 -20.34 2.48
CA ASP A 284 -15.08 -19.38 3.05
C ASP A 284 -14.64 -17.94 2.74
N SER A 285 -15.61 -17.04 2.69
CA SER A 285 -15.36 -15.61 2.46
C SER A 285 -14.39 -15.05 3.50
N ILE A 286 -13.49 -14.18 3.06
CA ILE A 286 -12.48 -13.59 3.92
C ILE A 286 -13.01 -12.25 4.43
N TYR A 287 -13.33 -12.22 5.72
CA TYR A 287 -13.65 -10.99 6.44
C TYR A 287 -12.42 -10.48 7.16
N LEU A 288 -12.25 -9.16 7.15
CA LEU A 288 -11.14 -8.47 7.78
C LEU A 288 -11.60 -7.23 8.54
N GLN A 289 -10.80 -6.84 9.53
CA GLN A 289 -10.91 -5.58 10.25
C GLN A 289 -9.52 -4.99 10.48
N LYS A 290 -9.45 -3.67 10.69
CA LYS A 290 -8.20 -2.97 11.01
C LYS A 290 -7.79 -3.29 12.44
N THR A 291 -6.48 -3.32 12.66
CA THR A 291 -5.89 -3.54 13.98
C THR A 291 -5.63 -2.24 14.71
N ALA A 292 -5.36 -2.30 16.02
CA ALA A 292 -4.91 -1.14 16.78
C ALA A 292 -3.59 -0.54 16.26
N ILE A 293 -2.70 -1.37 15.68
CA ILE A 293 -1.43 -0.87 15.11
C ILE A 293 -1.68 0.00 13.87
N PHE A 294 -2.74 -0.26 13.10
CA PHE A 294 -3.13 0.58 11.98
C PHE A 294 -3.43 2.02 12.44
N ASP A 295 -4.29 2.19 13.45
CA ASP A 295 -4.71 3.51 13.94
C ASP A 295 -3.55 4.29 14.59
N LYS A 296 -2.57 3.58 15.14
CA LYS A 296 -1.34 4.19 15.68
C LYS A 296 -0.39 4.62 14.58
N LEU A 297 -0.20 3.77 13.57
CA LEU A 297 0.78 3.99 12.50
C LEU A 297 0.35 5.06 11.52
N PHE A 298 -0.93 5.10 11.13
CA PHE A 298 -1.42 6.01 10.11
C PHE A 298 -2.18 7.18 10.70
N ARG A 299 -1.79 8.38 10.30
CA ARG A 299 -2.61 9.58 10.46
C ARG A 299 -3.28 9.88 9.12
N ILE A 300 -4.61 9.90 9.14
CA ILE A 300 -5.43 10.23 7.97
C ILE A 300 -6.00 11.63 8.15
N ILE A 301 -5.56 12.55 7.31
CA ILE A 301 -6.10 13.91 7.26
C ILE A 301 -7.44 13.85 6.51
N PRO A 302 -8.55 14.30 7.10
CA PRO A 302 -9.84 14.28 6.42
C PRO A 302 -9.82 15.17 5.16
N PRO A 303 -10.65 14.87 4.16
CA PRO A 303 -10.73 15.68 2.95
C PRO A 303 -11.09 17.12 3.28
N LYS A 304 -10.51 18.07 2.54
CA LYS A 304 -10.84 19.48 2.68
C LYS A 304 -12.27 19.71 2.17
N GLN A 305 -13.09 20.36 2.99
CA GLN A 305 -14.43 20.84 2.61
C GLN A 305 -14.32 22.05 1.69
#